data_AF-A0A7G6YMN8-F1
#
_entry.id   AF-A0A7G6YMN8-F1
#
_cell.length_a   1.000
_cell.length_b   1.000
_cell.length_c   1.000
_cell.angle_alpha   90.00
_cell.angle_beta   90.00
_cell.angle_gamma   90.00
#
_symmetry.space_group_name_H-M   'P 1'
#
loop_
_entity.id
_entity.type
_entity.pdbx_description
1 polymer ?
#
loop_
_entity_poly.entity_id
_entity_poly.type
_entity_poly.pdbx_seq_one_letter_code
_entity_poly.pdbx_strand_id
1 'polypeptide(L)' 'MSFLGDLLNPTPTSVEIRGRVLKCQICEHHEFWRRQVRLHESFAIDPRAICYECDYCGYLHWFMPR' A
#
# COMPACT_ATOMS: atom_id res chain seq x y z
N MET A 1 12.25 -26.40 5.45
CA MET A 1 12.62 -25.54 6.60
C MET A 1 12.58 -24.10 6.13
N SER A 2 11.45 -23.43 6.24
CA SER A 2 11.32 -22.00 5.97
C SER A 2 10.18 -21.44 6.81
N PHE A 3 10.30 -21.55 8.14
CA PHE A 3 9.28 -21.11 9.10
C PHE A 3 9.62 -19.76 9.75
N LEU A 4 10.71 -19.10 9.35
CA LEU A 4 11.17 -17.83 9.92
C LEU A 4 11.04 -16.63 8.97
N GLY A 5 10.77 -16.84 7.68
CA GLY A 5 10.65 -15.76 6.69
C GLY A 5 9.30 -15.04 6.70
N ASP A 6 8.23 -15.74 7.12
CA ASP A 6 6.84 -15.25 6.99
C ASP A 6 6.40 -14.37 8.17
N LEU A 7 7.14 -14.34 9.28
CA LEU A 7 6.83 -13.54 10.47
C LEU A 7 7.20 -12.06 10.34
N LEU A 8 7.93 -11.67 9.29
CA LEU A 8 8.39 -10.30 9.04
C LEU A 8 7.72 -9.64 7.83
N ASN A 9 6.94 -10.40 7.05
CA ASN A 9 6.20 -9.85 5.92
C ASN A 9 4.79 -9.44 6.39
N PRO A 10 4.44 -8.15 6.30
CA PRO A 10 3.13 -7.69 6.74
C PRO A 10 2.06 -8.27 5.83
N THR A 11 1.23 -9.21 6.29
CA THR A 11 0.15 -9.81 5.48
C THR A 11 -0.75 -8.75 4.85
N PRO A 12 -1.36 -9.01 3.68
CA PRO A 12 -2.38 -8.12 3.12
C PRO A 12 -3.50 -7.90 4.14
N THR A 13 -4.03 -6.69 4.18
CA THR A 13 -5.15 -6.38 5.07
C THR A 13 -6.18 -5.51 4.35
N SER A 14 -7.42 -5.58 4.84
CA SER A 14 -8.44 -4.61 4.50
C SER A 14 -8.11 -3.24 5.10
N VAL A 15 -8.33 -2.18 4.32
CA VAL A 15 -7.94 -0.81 4.66
C VAL A 15 -9.16 0.09 4.58
N GLU A 16 -9.36 0.93 5.60
CA GLU A 16 -10.37 1.97 5.59
C GLU A 16 -9.75 3.36 5.31
N ILE A 17 -10.36 4.10 4.39
CA ILE A 17 -10.00 5.48 4.06
C ILE A 17 -11.23 6.35 4.25
N ARG A 18 -11.16 7.29 5.22
CA ARG A 18 -12.28 8.18 5.60
C ARG A 18 -13.59 7.41 5.89
N GLY A 19 -13.49 6.30 6.62
CA GLY A 19 -14.64 5.47 7.01
C GLY A 19 -15.24 4.63 5.88
N ARG A 20 -14.48 4.39 4.79
CA ARG A 20 -14.89 3.54 3.68
C ARG A 20 -13.84 2.47 3.43
N VAL A 21 -14.27 1.22 3.32
CA VAL A 21 -13.40 0.12 2.89
C VAL A 21 -12.87 0.42 1.49
N LEU A 22 -11.55 0.38 1.34
CA LEU A 22 -10.89 0.54 0.07
C LEU A 22 -11.19 -0.69 -0.81
N LYS A 23 -11.62 -0.45 -2.04
CA LYS A 23 -11.74 -1.48 -3.08
C LYS A 23 -10.83 -1.13 -4.24
N CYS A 24 -10.18 -2.15 -4.79
CA CYS A 24 -9.35 -2.01 -5.96
C CYS A 24 -10.20 -1.49 -7.12
N GLN A 25 -9.75 -0.43 -7.79
CA GLN A 25 -10.47 0.14 -8.95
C GLN A 25 -10.46 -0.78 -10.17
N ILE A 26 -9.56 -1.77 -10.19
CA ILE A 26 -9.36 -2.67 -11.34
C ILE A 26 -10.13 -3.98 -11.16
N CYS A 27 -10.11 -4.57 -9.97
CA CYS A 27 -10.66 -5.91 -9.72
C CYS A 27 -11.65 -6.00 -8.55
N GLU A 28 -11.98 -4.88 -7.90
CA GLU A 28 -12.86 -4.79 -6.71
C GLU A 28 -12.40 -5.54 -5.45
N HIS A 29 -11.26 -6.24 -5.49
CA HIS A 29 -10.65 -6.87 -4.32
C HIS A 29 -10.32 -5.86 -3.22
N HIS A 30 -10.23 -6.32 -1.97
CA HIS A 30 -10.24 -5.45 -0.79
C HIS A 30 -9.10 -5.68 0.20
N GLU A 31 -8.09 -6.50 -0.15
CA GLU A 31 -6.89 -6.69 0.66
C GLU A 31 -5.65 -6.11 -0.04
N PHE A 32 -4.79 -5.46 0.75
CA PHE A 32 -3.69 -4.67 0.23
C PHE A 32 -2.41 -4.78 1.06
N TRP A 33 -1.28 -4.72 0.36
CA TRP A 33 0.02 -4.46 0.96
C TRP A 33 0.20 -2.95 1.14
N ARG A 34 0.45 -2.50 2.37
CA ARG A 34 0.82 -1.11 2.63
C ARG A 34 2.30 -0.90 2.32
N ARG A 35 2.61 0.12 1.50
CA ARG A 35 3.98 0.53 1.21
C ARG A 35 4.18 2.02 1.43
N GLN A 36 5.42 2.38 1.74
CA GLN A 36 5.87 3.74 1.81
C GLN A 36 6.92 3.95 0.73
N VAL A 37 6.73 4.99 -0.07
CA VAL A 37 7.53 5.26 -1.26
C VAL A 37 8.08 6.67 -1.18
N ARG A 38 9.35 6.83 -1.51
CA ARG A 38 9.98 8.13 -1.68
C ARG A 38 9.57 8.68 -3.04
N LEU A 39 9.02 9.88 -3.05
CA LEU A 39 8.80 10.62 -4.29
C LEU A 39 10.14 11.24 -4.69
N HIS A 40 10.53 11.12 -5.95
CA HIS A 40 11.85 11.59 -6.40
C HIS A 40 12.00 13.10 -6.12
N GLU A 41 13.08 13.47 -5.46
CA GLU A 41 13.34 14.83 -4.98
C GLU A 41 13.74 15.76 -6.12
N SER A 42 13.15 16.96 -6.17
CA SER A 42 13.93 18.16 -6.50
C SER A 42 14.16 18.94 -5.20
N PHE A 43 15.31 18.71 -4.59
CA PHE A 43 16.01 19.54 -3.59
C PHE A 43 15.14 20.51 -2.75
N ALA A 44 14.47 20.00 -1.71
CA ALA A 44 14.14 20.76 -0.49
C ALA A 44 13.37 19.93 0.54
N ILE A 45 12.55 18.97 0.09
CA ILE A 45 11.67 18.15 0.92
C ILE A 45 11.59 16.77 0.26
N ASP A 46 11.79 15.68 1.01
CA ASP A 46 11.54 14.28 0.57
C ASP A 46 10.11 13.88 1.00
N PRO A 47 9.06 14.20 0.21
CA PRO A 47 7.73 13.79 0.58
C PRO A 47 7.61 12.27 0.43
N ARG A 48 7.38 11.60 1.55
CA ARG A 48 7.03 10.18 1.59
C ARG A 48 5.55 10.02 1.31
N ALA A 49 5.18 9.33 0.24
CA ALA A 49 3.80 8.92 -0.01
C ALA A 49 3.52 7.54 0.58
N ILE A 50 2.26 7.31 0.93
CA ILE A 50 1.75 5.97 1.25
C ILE A 50 1.06 5.44 0.00
N CYS A 51 1.30 4.18 -0.33
CA CYS A 51 0.52 3.49 -1.34
C CYS A 51 0.02 2.14 -0.82
N TYR A 52 -1.11 1.71 -1.37
CA TYR A 52 -1.71 0.41 -1.10
C TYR A 52 -1.73 -0.38 -2.40
N GLU A 53 -0.98 -1.49 -2.43
CA GLU A 53 -0.95 -2.41 -3.57
C GLU A 53 -1.99 -3.51 -3.37
N CYS A 54 -2.87 -3.71 -4.35
CA CYS A 54 -3.82 -4.82 -4.34
C CYS A 54 -3.06 -6.16 -4.38
N ASP A 55 -3.30 -7.05 -3.43
CA ASP A 55 -2.62 -8.34 -3.38
C ASP A 55 -3.03 -9.30 -4.53
N TYR A 56 -4.16 -9.03 -5.19
CA TYR A 56 -4.70 -9.87 -6.24
C TYR A 56 -4.21 -9.48 -7.64
N CYS A 57 -4.24 -8.19 -7.98
CA CYS A 57 -3.90 -7.71 -9.33
C CYS A 57 -2.69 -6.77 -9.39
N GLY A 58 -2.10 -6.40 -8.25
CA GLY A 58 -0.92 -5.53 -8.19
C GLY A 58 -1.20 -4.03 -8.44
N TYR A 59 -2.46 -3.61 -8.61
CA TYR A 59 -2.78 -2.19 -8.80
C TYR A 59 -2.43 -1.35 -7.56
N LEU A 60 -1.83 -0.18 -7.77
CA LEU A 60 -1.39 0.72 -6.71
C LEU A 60 -2.35 1.91 -6.54
N HIS A 61 -2.89 2.05 -5.34
CA HIS A 61 -3.53 3.29 -4.90
C HIS A 61 -2.51 4.23 -4.28
N TRP A 62 -2.27 5.39 -4.91
CA TRP A 62 -1.33 6.40 -4.43
C TRP A 62 -2.03 7.46 -3.56
N PHE A 63 -1.48 7.71 -2.37
CA PHE A 63 -1.94 8.76 -1.47
C PHE A 63 -0.81 9.75 -1.22
N MET A 64 -0.94 10.92 -1.83
CA MET A 64 -0.01 12.03 -1.63
C MET A 64 -0.18 12.60 -0.21
N PRO A 65 0.91 13.06 0.42
CA PRO A 65 0.82 13.89 1.62
C PRO A 65 -0.09 15.11 1.36
N ARG A 66 -0.94 15.47 2.31
CA ARG A 66 -1.78 16.67 2.30
C ARG A 66 -1.59 17.46 3.58
#